data_AF-A0A359HKS9-F1
#
_entry.id   AF-A0A359HKS9-F1
#
_cell.length_a   1.000
_cell.length_b   1.000
_cell.length_c   1.000
_cell.angle_alpha   90.00
_cell.angle_beta   90.00
_cell.angle_gamma   90.00
#
_symmetry.space_group_name_H-M   'P 1'
#
loop_
_entity.id
_entity.type
_entity.pdbx_description
1 polymer ?
#
loop_
_entity_poly.entity_id
_entity_poly.type
_entity_poly.pdbx_seq_one_letter_code
_entity_poly.pdbx_strand_id
1 'polypeptide(L)' 'MDRAIVLAEGSTVNITVRTDHQAILCRDGQPPLTLEDGDQVYVRAGHHTVKFLRIQDPGYFYRNLTPYMYNNPSIGNAK' A
#
# COMPACT_ATOMS: atom_id res chain seq x y z
N MET A 1 -11.66 -13.57 4.52
CA MET A 1 -10.32 -13.64 5.16
C MET A 1 -10.01 -12.21 5.52
N ASP A 2 -10.13 -11.85 6.78
CA ASP A 2 -10.20 -10.42 7.16
C ASP A 2 -8.98 -10.04 7.99
N ARG A 3 -7.82 -10.56 7.58
CA ARG A 3 -6.53 -10.37 8.27
C ARG A 3 -5.48 -9.93 7.27
N ALA A 4 -4.63 -9.00 7.69
CA ALA A 4 -3.44 -8.64 6.94
C ALA A 4 -2.49 -9.84 6.85
N ILE A 5 -1.81 -9.96 5.70
CA ILE A 5 -0.81 -10.99 5.43
C ILE A 5 0.48 -10.27 5.05
N VAL A 6 1.61 -10.74 5.59
CA VAL A 6 2.95 -10.27 5.22
C VAL A 6 3.61 -11.36 4.38
N LEU A 7 4.10 -11.00 3.21
CA LEU A 7 4.75 -11.89 2.26
C LEU A 7 6.24 -11.53 2.15
N ALA A 8 7.05 -12.51 1.74
CA ALA A 8 8.45 -12.25 1.40
C ALA A 8 8.57 -11.28 0.20
N GLU A 9 9.64 -10.48 0.15
CA GLU A 9 9.87 -9.46 -0.89
C GLU A 9 9.82 -10.04 -2.32
N GLY A 10 10.35 -11.25 -2.51
CA GLY A 10 10.39 -11.92 -3.82
C GLY A 10 9.05 -12.50 -4.28
N SER A 11 8.00 -12.41 -3.47
CA SER A 11 6.68 -12.92 -3.83
C SER A 11 6.03 -12.08 -4.93
N THR A 12 5.19 -12.73 -5.75
CA THR A 12 4.28 -12.06 -6.68
C THR A 12 2.85 -12.38 -6.27
N VAL A 13 2.02 -11.34 -6.14
CA VAL A 13 0.59 -11.46 -5.89
C VAL A 13 -0.13 -11.28 -7.22
N ASN A 14 -0.93 -12.26 -7.61
CA ASN A 14 -1.86 -12.13 -8.73
C ASN A 14 -3.28 -12.00 -8.19
N ILE A 15 -3.98 -10.92 -8.57
CA ILE A 15 -5.37 -10.66 -8.19
C ILE A 15 -6.21 -10.75 -9.46
N THR A 16 -7.13 -11.71 -9.50
CA THR A 16 -8.15 -11.81 -10.54
C THR A 16 -9.35 -10.97 -10.13
N VAL A 17 -9.72 -9.99 -10.96
CA VAL A 17 -10.92 -9.19 -10.77
C VAL A 17 -12.14 -10.04 -11.11
N ARG A 18 -13.07 -10.13 -10.16
CA ARG A 18 -14.39 -10.76 -10.33
C ARG A 18 -15.45 -9.78 -9.88
N THR A 19 -16.13 -9.16 -10.84
CA THR A 19 -17.05 -8.06 -10.55
C THR A 19 -18.16 -7.97 -11.60
N ASP A 20 -19.35 -7.59 -11.16
CA ASP A 20 -20.47 -7.17 -12.00
C ASP A 20 -20.64 -5.63 -12.00
N HIS A 21 -19.76 -4.92 -11.28
CA HIS A 21 -19.76 -3.46 -11.11
C HIS A 21 -18.36 -2.87 -11.35
N GLN A 22 -18.26 -1.54 -11.34
CA GLN A 22 -17.01 -0.84 -11.60
C GLN A 22 -15.96 -1.14 -10.52
N ALA A 23 -14.80 -1.68 -10.93
CA ALA A 23 -13.62 -1.81 -10.11
C ALA A 23 -12.56 -0.79 -10.53
N ILE A 24 -11.75 -0.32 -9.57
CA ILE A 24 -10.64 0.62 -9.85
C ILE A 24 -9.36 0.20 -9.13
N LEU A 25 -8.22 0.54 -9.72
CA LEU A 25 -6.88 0.42 -9.15
C LEU A 25 -6.25 1.80 -8.97
N CYS A 26 -5.84 2.12 -7.76
CA CYS A 26 -5.10 3.35 -7.43
C CYS A 26 -3.69 3.00 -6.94
N ARG A 27 -2.67 3.64 -7.50
CA ARG A 27 -1.25 3.46 -7.11
C ARG A 27 -0.75 4.74 -6.47
N ASP A 28 -0.33 4.70 -5.21
CA ASP A 28 0.25 5.85 -4.49
C ASP A 28 -0.55 7.17 -4.61
N GLY A 29 -1.88 7.09 -4.71
CA GLY A 29 -2.75 8.27 -4.90
C GLY A 29 -2.76 8.88 -6.30
N GLN A 30 -2.14 8.23 -7.29
CA GLN A 30 -2.25 8.59 -8.71
C GLN A 30 -3.68 8.42 -9.24
N PRO A 31 -4.02 9.02 -10.41
CA PRO A 31 -5.32 8.85 -11.03
C PRO A 31 -5.73 7.36 -11.14
N PRO A 32 -7.00 7.03 -10.82
CA PRO A 32 -7.48 5.66 -10.83
C PRO A 32 -7.46 5.07 -12.24
N LEU A 33 -7.14 3.79 -12.34
CA LEU A 33 -7.35 2.98 -13.54
C LEU A 33 -8.61 2.14 -13.36
N THR A 34 -9.52 2.16 -14.33
CA THR A 34 -10.69 1.27 -14.34
C THR A 34 -10.24 -0.16 -14.66
N LEU A 35 -10.82 -1.12 -13.97
CA LEU A 35 -10.64 -2.55 -14.19
C LEU A 35 -11.95 -3.18 -14.67
N GLU A 36 -11.84 -4.13 -15.59
CA GLU A 36 -12.96 -4.93 -16.11
C GLU A 36 -13.02 -6.32 -15.44
N ASP A 37 -14.16 -7.01 -15.57
CA ASP A 37 -14.27 -8.38 -15.08
C ASP A 37 -13.28 -9.30 -15.81
N GLY A 38 -12.57 -10.13 -15.05
CA GLY A 38 -11.56 -11.04 -15.58
C GLY A 38 -10.14 -10.47 -15.66
N ASP A 39 -9.96 -9.15 -15.49
CA ASP A 39 -8.64 -8.53 -15.44
C ASP A 39 -7.74 -9.16 -14.37
N GLN A 40 -6.43 -9.10 -14.62
CA GLN A 40 -5.41 -9.63 -13.73
C GLN A 40 -4.46 -8.52 -13.28
N VAL A 41 -4.34 -8.33 -11.98
CA VAL A 41 -3.40 -7.38 -11.38
C VAL A 41 -2.24 -8.15 -10.76
N TYR A 42 -1.06 -8.00 -11.36
CA TYR A 42 0.18 -8.59 -10.87
C TYR A 42 0.98 -7.56 -10.07
N VAL A 43 1.24 -7.86 -8.80
CA VAL A 43 2.02 -7.01 -7.89
C VAL A 43 3.27 -7.76 -7.47
N ARG A 44 4.44 -7.13 -7.66
CA ARG A 44 5.76 -7.66 -7.29
C ARG A 44 6.71 -6.52 -6.93
N ALA A 45 7.81 -6.85 -6.26
CA ALA A 45 8.91 -5.91 -6.10
C ALA A 45 9.42 -5.43 -7.47
N GLY A 46 9.50 -4.10 -7.65
CA GLY A 46 10.05 -3.48 -8.85
C GLY A 46 11.58 -3.56 -8.88
N HIS A 47 12.17 -3.58 -10.08
CA HIS A 47 13.63 -3.61 -10.24
C HIS A 47 14.32 -2.30 -9.84
N HIS A 48 13.58 -1.20 -9.78
CA HIS A 48 14.10 0.12 -9.50
C HIS A 48 13.63 0.57 -8.12
N THR A 49 14.48 0.39 -7.12
CA THR A 49 14.21 0.89 -5.77
C THR A 49 14.43 2.39 -5.72
N VAL A 50 13.45 3.10 -5.17
CA VAL A 50 13.58 4.52 -4.87
C VAL A 50 14.69 4.75 -3.83
N LYS A 51 15.52 5.76 -4.05
CA LYS A 51 16.60 6.13 -3.13
C LYS A 51 16.21 7.40 -2.37
N PHE A 52 16.08 7.30 -1.05
CA PHE A 52 15.81 8.44 -0.18
C PHE A 52 17.06 8.85 0.59
N LEU A 53 17.30 10.16 0.70
CA LEU A 53 18.33 10.68 1.60
C LEU A 53 17.84 10.54 3.05
N ARG A 54 18.64 9.88 3.88
CA ARG A 54 18.39 9.76 5.31
C ARG A 54 19.28 10.74 6.07
N ILE A 55 18.66 11.76 6.68
CA ILE A 55 19.38 12.79 7.45
C ILE A 55 19.65 12.36 8.90
N GLN A 56 18.77 11.54 9.47
CA GLN A 56 18.78 11.15 10.89
C GLN A 56 19.16 9.67 11.07
N ASP A 57 19.53 9.26 12.29
CA ASP A 57 19.94 7.88 12.58
C ASP A 57 18.83 6.82 12.36
N PRO A 58 19.18 5.52 12.23
CA PRO A 58 18.28 4.37 12.20
C PRO A 58 17.04 4.43 13.11
N GLY A 59 17.22 4.90 14.35
CA GLY A 59 16.17 4.99 15.36
C GLY A 59 15.16 6.12 15.14
N TYR A 60 15.43 7.07 14.25
CA TYR A 60 14.54 8.20 13.98
C TYR A 60 13.12 7.76 13.59
N PHE A 61 12.98 6.70 12.79
CA PHE A 61 11.67 6.17 12.41
C PHE A 61 10.86 5.77 13.66
N TYR A 62 11.45 4.98 14.54
CA TYR A 62 10.77 4.46 15.73
C TYR A 62 10.45 5.56 16.75
N ARG A 63 11.32 6.56 16.92
CA ARG A 63 11.05 7.70 17.83
C ARG A 63 9.84 8.53 17.39
N ASN A 64 9.59 8.63 16.09
CA ASN A 64 8.52 9.46 15.55
C ASN A 64 7.27 8.68 15.13
N LEU A 65 7.31 7.33 15.11
CA LEU A 65 6.19 6.51 14.70
C LEU A 65 4.92 6.83 15.50
N THR A 66 4.99 6.79 16.83
CA THR A 66 3.84 7.05 17.72
C THR A 66 3.30 8.49 17.58
N PRO A 67 4.13 9.55 17.63
CA PRO A 67 3.68 10.91 17.35
C PRO A 67 2.97 11.07 15.99
N TYR A 68 3.46 10.42 14.93
CA TYR A 68 2.81 10.48 13.62
C TYR A 68 1.47 9.74 13.59
N MET A 69 1.39 8.58 14.27
CA MET A 69 0.13 7.85 14.37
C MET A 69 -0.96 8.67 15.06
N TYR A 70 -0.67 9.40 16.15
CA TYR A 70 -1.67 10.25 16.81
C TYR A 70 -2.25 11.35 15.91
N ASN A 71 -1.49 11.80 14.91
CA ASN A 71 -1.93 12.82 13.97
C ASN A 71 -2.48 12.22 12.65
N ASN A 72 -2.61 10.90 12.57
CA ASN A 72 -3.11 10.26 11.35
C ASN A 72 -4.62 10.56 11.20
N PRO A 73 -5.04 11.30 10.15
CA PRO A 73 -6.43 11.65 9.94
C PRO A 73 -7.33 10.42 9.72
N SER A 74 -6.78 9.25 9.37
CA SER A 74 -7.54 8.02 9.19
C SER A 74 -7.88 7.29 10.50
N ILE A 75 -7.31 7.70 11.64
CA ILE A 75 -7.61 7.07 12.94
C ILE A 75 -8.99 7.50 13.48
N GLY A 76 -9.63 8.50 12.84
CA GLY A 76 -10.91 9.03 13.26
C GLY A 76 -10.77 9.82 14.57
N ASN A 77 -11.46 10.96 14.69
CA ASN A 77 -11.69 11.49 16.02
C ASN A 77 -12.46 10.41 16.78
N ALA A 78 -11.84 9.82 17.80
CA ALA A 78 -12.56 9.15 18.86
C ALA A 78 -13.32 10.24 19.64
N LYS A 79 -14.45 10.66 19.09
CA LYS A 79 -15.55 11.33 19.77
C LYS A 79 -16.85 10.80 19.21
#